data_AF-A0A3B8IDR8-F1
#
_entry.id   AF-A0A3B8IDR8-F1
#
_cell.length_a   1.000
_cell.length_b   1.000
_cell.length_c   1.000
_cell.angle_alpha   90.00
_cell.angle_beta   90.00
_cell.angle_gamma   90.00
#
_symmetry.space_group_name_H-M   'P 1'
#
loop_
_entity.id
_entity.type
_entity.pdbx_description
1 polymer ?
#
loop_
_entity_poly.entity_id
_entity_poly.type
_entity_poly.pdbx_seq_one_letter_code
_entity_poly.pdbx_strand_id
1 'polypeptide(L)'
;MLGLSALILATACQPQEELTIVEETIDGHLAFETSGEEVDAMLIEEFGNAKFTWEEKMDFLSDKLVEDLRESHPAYRPDPFEDPEPYLPLVFQMTVVAQVYDADVNTYFTDVNVGPSTTTVSSRVKRQREGSFGFVGCNANVYRNGVNIEGVIDNAVNFSCSGADVKAVADADWFSTIQDASAYVYIKCDD
;
A
#
# COMPACT_ATOMS: atom_id res chain seq x y z
N MET A 1 70.09 -16.77 -35.13
CA MET A 1 69.14 -17.48 -34.24
C MET A 1 68.30 -16.43 -33.54
N LEU A 2 67.03 -16.36 -33.91
CA LEU A 2 66.01 -15.51 -33.29
C LEU A 2 65.52 -16.18 -31.99
N GLY A 3 65.25 -15.40 -30.96
CA GLY A 3 64.69 -15.92 -29.71
C GLY A 3 64.42 -14.83 -28.68
N LEU A 4 63.46 -13.95 -28.97
CA LEU A 4 62.83 -13.08 -27.96
C LEU A 4 61.39 -13.57 -27.83
N SER A 5 61.06 -14.29 -26.76
CA SER A 5 59.69 -14.65 -26.42
C SER A 5 59.19 -13.72 -25.33
N ALA A 6 58.27 -12.84 -25.70
CA ALA A 6 57.57 -11.93 -24.81
C ALA A 6 56.57 -12.70 -23.93
N LEU A 7 56.57 -12.41 -22.63
CA LEU A 7 55.48 -12.77 -21.72
C LEU A 7 54.24 -11.99 -22.14
N ILE A 8 53.20 -12.70 -22.58
CA ILE A 8 51.86 -12.14 -22.72
C ILE A 8 51.16 -12.35 -21.36
N LEU A 9 51.02 -11.28 -20.58
CA LEU A 9 50.05 -11.26 -19.49
C LEU A 9 48.66 -11.27 -20.14
N ALA A 10 47.97 -12.40 -20.05
CA ALA A 10 46.53 -12.43 -20.25
C ALA A 10 45.89 -11.70 -19.07
N THR A 11 45.54 -10.43 -19.26
CA THR A 11 44.57 -9.77 -18.38
C THR A 11 43.25 -10.50 -18.58
N ALA A 12 42.90 -11.39 -17.65
CA ALA A 12 41.56 -11.94 -17.57
C ALA A 12 40.61 -10.76 -17.34
N CYS A 13 39.97 -10.32 -18.42
CA CYS A 13 38.77 -9.51 -18.35
C CYS A 13 37.75 -10.40 -17.63
N GLN A 14 37.59 -10.23 -16.32
CA GLN A 14 36.41 -10.77 -15.67
C GLN A 14 35.21 -10.16 -16.42
N PRO A 15 34.23 -10.96 -16.86
CA PRO A 15 32.96 -10.38 -17.24
C PRO A 15 32.49 -9.66 -15.98
N GLN A 16 32.43 -8.33 -16.07
CA GLN A 16 31.67 -7.55 -15.12
C GLN A 16 30.26 -8.11 -15.23
N GLU A 17 29.84 -8.91 -14.26
CA GLU A 17 28.42 -9.23 -14.11
C GLU A 17 27.76 -7.86 -13.97
N GLU A 18 27.17 -7.37 -15.05
CA GLU A 18 26.10 -6.40 -14.94
C GLU A 18 25.09 -7.08 -14.03
N LEU A 19 25.09 -6.67 -12.75
CA LEU A 19 23.96 -6.86 -11.86
C LEU A 19 22.80 -6.20 -12.59
N THR A 20 22.10 -7.03 -13.36
CA THR A 20 20.80 -6.68 -13.89
C THR A 20 19.93 -6.72 -12.65
N ILE A 21 19.86 -5.59 -11.94
CA ILE A 21 18.79 -5.36 -10.99
C ILE A 21 17.56 -5.32 -11.89
N VAL A 22 16.93 -6.48 -12.04
CA VAL A 22 15.56 -6.54 -12.50
C VAL A 22 14.80 -5.86 -11.37
N GLU A 23 14.60 -4.55 -11.49
CA GLU A 23 13.58 -3.82 -10.74
C GLU A 23 12.23 -4.40 -11.19
N GLU A 24 11.89 -5.57 -10.66
CA GLU A 24 10.52 -6.07 -10.68
C GLU A 24 9.73 -5.23 -9.66
N THR A 25 9.56 -3.95 -9.98
CA THR A 25 8.52 -3.14 -9.35
C THR A 25 7.22 -3.68 -9.88
N ILE A 26 6.37 -4.12 -8.98
CA ILE A 26 5.06 -4.64 -9.36
C ILE A 26 4.17 -3.44 -9.60
N ASP A 27 3.56 -3.44 -10.78
CA ASP A 27 2.45 -2.58 -11.12
C ASP A 27 1.18 -3.41 -11.01
N GLY A 28 0.27 -3.02 -10.14
CA GLY A 28 -0.90 -3.83 -9.84
C GLY A 28 -1.97 -3.04 -9.09
N HIS A 29 -3.21 -3.23 -9.52
CA HIS A 29 -4.38 -2.60 -8.92
C HIS A 29 -5.41 -3.68 -8.57
N LEU A 30 -5.85 -3.68 -7.32
CA LEU A 30 -6.78 -4.65 -6.77
C LEU A 30 -7.90 -3.93 -6.04
N ALA A 31 -9.14 -4.17 -6.46
CA ALA A 31 -10.32 -3.72 -5.75
C ALA A 31 -11.14 -4.95 -5.32
N PHE A 32 -11.47 -5.03 -4.04
CA PHE A 32 -12.17 -6.18 -3.46
C PHE A 32 -12.95 -5.80 -2.21
N GLU A 33 -13.71 -6.77 -1.71
CA GLU A 33 -14.55 -6.63 -0.53
C GLU A 33 -14.09 -7.67 0.50
N THR A 34 -14.06 -7.28 1.76
CA THR A 34 -13.77 -8.18 2.89
C THR A 34 -14.87 -8.02 3.91
N SER A 35 -15.53 -9.12 4.30
CA SER A 35 -16.57 -9.08 5.32
C SER A 35 -15.96 -8.83 6.71
N GLY A 36 -16.74 -8.26 7.62
CA GLY A 36 -16.30 -8.08 9.01
C GLY A 36 -16.02 -9.40 9.71
N GLU A 37 -16.71 -10.47 9.35
CA GLU A 37 -16.44 -11.81 9.84
C GLU A 37 -15.07 -12.33 9.38
N GLU A 38 -14.65 -12.03 8.15
CA GLU A 38 -13.32 -12.38 7.65
C GLU A 38 -12.23 -11.60 8.38
N VAL A 39 -12.41 -10.29 8.59
CA VAL A 39 -11.47 -9.48 9.36
C VAL A 39 -11.37 -9.97 10.82
N ASP A 40 -12.50 -10.31 11.45
CA ASP A 40 -12.52 -10.87 12.79
C ASP A 40 -11.80 -12.23 12.85
N ALA A 41 -11.94 -13.06 11.82
CA ALA A 41 -11.21 -14.33 11.73
C ALA A 41 -9.70 -14.11 11.64
N MET A 42 -9.23 -13.17 10.81
CA MET A 42 -7.81 -12.80 10.71
C MET A 42 -7.27 -12.30 12.05
N LEU A 43 -8.01 -11.44 12.76
CA LEU A 43 -7.62 -10.93 14.08
C LEU A 43 -7.57 -12.03 15.15
N ILE A 44 -8.50 -12.99 15.10
CA ILE A 44 -8.49 -14.15 16.01
C ILE A 44 -7.29 -15.05 15.73
N GLU A 45 -6.95 -15.26 14.47
CA GLU A 45 -5.77 -16.04 14.09
C GLU A 45 -4.48 -15.38 14.60
N GLU A 46 -4.36 -14.07 14.45
CA GLU A 46 -3.14 -13.33 14.78
C GLU A 46 -3.01 -12.99 16.28
N PHE A 47 -4.11 -12.60 16.94
CA PHE A 47 -4.12 -12.09 18.32
C PHE A 47 -4.95 -12.93 19.30
N GLY A 48 -5.56 -14.02 18.85
CA GLY A 48 -6.39 -14.89 19.69
C GLY A 48 -7.76 -14.32 20.07
N ASN A 49 -8.15 -13.15 19.55
CA ASN A 49 -9.45 -12.50 19.77
C ASN A 49 -9.73 -11.43 18.69
N ALA A 50 -10.99 -10.99 18.55
CA ALA A 50 -11.40 -9.92 17.62
C ALA A 50 -11.93 -8.65 18.33
N LYS A 51 -11.56 -8.43 19.59
CA LYS A 51 -12.07 -7.30 20.40
C LYS A 51 -11.27 -6.03 20.14
N PHE A 52 -11.38 -5.54 18.92
CA PHE A 52 -10.74 -4.32 18.45
C PHE A 52 -11.82 -3.29 18.09
N THR A 53 -11.47 -2.01 18.24
CA THR A 53 -12.24 -0.90 17.66
C THR A 53 -12.21 -1.02 16.14
N TRP A 54 -13.21 -0.49 15.44
CA TRP A 54 -13.25 -0.64 13.99
C TRP A 54 -12.07 0.09 13.31
N GLU A 55 -11.56 1.17 13.94
CA GLU A 55 -10.37 1.90 13.51
C GLU A 55 -9.15 0.97 13.50
N GLU A 56 -8.93 0.27 14.61
CA GLU A 56 -7.88 -0.74 14.74
C GLU A 56 -8.08 -1.88 13.73
N LYS A 57 -9.33 -2.25 13.40
CA LYS A 57 -9.61 -3.27 12.38
C LYS A 57 -9.26 -2.79 10.96
N MET A 58 -9.55 -1.53 10.61
CA MET A 58 -9.20 -0.96 9.30
C MET A 58 -7.69 -0.80 9.15
N ASP A 59 -7.01 -0.35 10.21
CA ASP A 59 -5.56 -0.21 10.21
C ASP A 59 -4.89 -1.58 10.10
N PHE A 60 -5.34 -2.55 10.89
CA PHE A 60 -4.91 -3.95 10.80
C PHE A 60 -5.11 -4.51 9.39
N LEU A 61 -6.29 -4.34 8.79
CA LEU A 61 -6.57 -4.87 7.45
C LEU A 61 -5.63 -4.26 6.42
N SER A 62 -5.37 -2.96 6.49
CA SER A 62 -4.44 -2.27 5.59
C SER A 62 -3.01 -2.82 5.73
N ASP A 63 -2.52 -2.95 6.96
CA ASP A 63 -1.19 -3.48 7.24
C ASP A 63 -1.06 -4.93 6.81
N LYS A 64 -2.10 -5.75 7.06
CA LYS A 64 -2.12 -7.16 6.68
C LYS A 64 -2.03 -7.35 5.17
N LEU A 65 -2.80 -6.57 4.41
CA LEU A 65 -2.76 -6.62 2.95
C LEU A 65 -1.38 -6.28 2.39
N VAL A 66 -0.70 -5.29 2.99
CA VAL A 66 0.64 -4.90 2.60
C VAL A 66 1.68 -5.96 2.99
N GLU A 67 1.51 -6.59 4.17
CA GLU A 67 2.32 -7.72 4.60
C GLU A 67 2.18 -8.91 3.62
N ASP A 68 0.95 -9.32 3.30
CA ASP A 68 0.66 -10.43 2.38
C ASP A 68 1.21 -10.16 0.97
N LEU A 69 1.09 -8.92 0.48
CA LEU A 69 1.69 -8.49 -0.79
C LEU A 69 3.22 -8.61 -0.76
N ARG A 70 3.84 -8.24 0.36
CA ARG A 70 5.30 -8.34 0.54
C ARG A 70 5.76 -9.79 0.62
N GLU A 71 5.03 -10.64 1.32
CA GLU A 71 5.38 -12.06 1.46
C GLU A 71 5.25 -12.82 0.13
N SER A 72 4.22 -12.49 -0.65
CA SER A 72 4.01 -13.07 -1.99
C SER A 72 5.03 -12.57 -3.03
N HIS A 73 5.72 -11.45 -2.77
CA HIS A 73 6.65 -10.83 -3.71
C HIS A 73 7.95 -10.39 -3.01
N PRO A 74 8.96 -11.27 -2.87
CA PRO A 74 10.16 -11.02 -2.07
C PRO A 74 11.06 -9.86 -2.55
N ALA A 75 10.78 -9.26 -3.71
CA ALA A 75 11.35 -7.99 -4.14
C ALA A 75 10.90 -6.78 -3.27
N TYR A 76 9.83 -6.93 -2.48
CA TYR A 76 9.24 -5.92 -1.56
C TYR A 76 9.93 -5.84 -0.20
N ARG A 77 11.11 -6.43 -0.03
CA ARG A 77 11.80 -6.34 1.25
C ARG A 77 12.15 -4.87 1.51
N PRO A 78 11.97 -4.37 2.74
CA PRO A 78 12.58 -3.10 3.11
C PRO A 78 14.06 -3.23 2.80
N ASP A 79 14.57 -2.34 1.94
CA ASP A 79 15.99 -2.14 1.81
C ASP A 79 16.49 -1.95 3.26
N PRO A 80 17.48 -2.74 3.73
CA PRO A 80 18.09 -2.41 5.00
C PRO A 80 18.48 -0.94 4.96
N PHE A 81 18.39 -0.25 6.09
CA PHE A 81 18.99 1.06 6.29
C PHE A 81 20.54 0.99 6.18
N GLU A 82 21.09 0.22 5.24
CA GLU A 82 22.50 0.13 4.91
C GLU A 82 22.77 1.14 3.79
N ASP A 83 23.51 2.18 4.17
CA ASP A 83 24.05 3.27 3.37
C ASP A 83 23.81 3.15 1.86
N PRO A 84 23.03 4.06 1.24
CA PRO A 84 22.88 4.03 -0.20
C PRO A 84 24.25 4.23 -0.85
N GLU A 85 24.62 3.30 -1.72
CA GLU A 85 25.71 3.57 -2.65
C GLU A 85 25.42 4.90 -3.36
N PRO A 86 26.37 5.85 -3.41
CA PRO A 86 26.10 7.25 -3.76
C PRO A 86 25.67 7.52 -5.21
N TYR A 87 25.34 6.48 -6.00
CA TYR A 87 25.15 6.60 -7.46
C TYR A 87 23.90 5.92 -8.03
N LEU A 88 23.08 5.22 -7.24
CA LEU A 88 21.82 4.66 -7.75
C LEU A 88 20.62 5.52 -7.28
N PRO A 89 19.69 5.91 -8.18
CA PRO A 89 18.41 6.44 -7.75
C PRO A 89 17.68 5.32 -7.00
N LEU A 90 17.45 5.50 -5.70
CA LEU A 90 16.66 4.56 -4.90
C LEU A 90 15.22 4.58 -5.41
N VAL A 91 14.85 3.57 -6.21
CA VAL A 91 13.46 3.30 -6.56
C VAL A 91 12.86 2.50 -5.42
N PHE A 92 11.79 3.03 -4.82
CA PHE A 92 11.06 2.35 -3.75
C PHE A 92 9.78 1.74 -4.31
N GLN A 93 9.32 0.66 -3.70
CA GLN A 93 7.98 0.15 -3.96
C GLN A 93 6.99 0.98 -3.14
N MET A 94 6.01 1.57 -3.81
CA MET A 94 4.92 2.29 -3.19
C MET A 94 3.67 1.43 -3.25
N THR A 95 3.00 1.29 -2.11
CA THR A 95 1.67 0.68 -2.01
C THR A 95 0.74 1.69 -1.39
N VAL A 96 -0.40 1.94 -2.02
CA VAL A 96 -1.44 2.84 -1.51
C VAL A 96 -2.70 2.04 -1.29
N VAL A 97 -3.34 2.24 -0.15
CA VAL A 97 -4.52 1.50 0.30
C VAL A 97 -5.60 2.52 0.63
N ALA A 98 -6.79 2.34 0.07
CA ALA A 98 -7.98 3.12 0.43
C ALA A 98 -9.12 2.17 0.81
N GLN A 99 -9.83 2.51 1.88
CA GLN A 99 -10.85 1.65 2.48
C GLN A 99 -12.06 2.45 2.96
N VAL A 100 -13.24 1.88 2.80
CA VAL A 100 -14.50 2.34 3.42
C VAL A 100 -15.17 1.17 4.11
N TYR A 101 -15.53 1.32 5.37
CA TYR A 101 -16.31 0.33 6.12
C TYR A 101 -17.79 0.74 6.21
N ASP A 102 -18.66 -0.13 5.69
CA ASP A 102 -20.13 -0.02 5.77
C ASP A 102 -20.64 -1.02 6.83
N ALA A 103 -21.15 -0.50 7.95
CA ALA A 103 -21.67 -1.32 9.04
C ALA A 103 -22.99 -2.00 8.70
N ASP A 104 -23.80 -1.43 7.82
CA ASP A 104 -25.12 -1.99 7.49
C ASP A 104 -25.01 -3.32 6.76
N VAL A 105 -23.96 -3.47 5.95
CA VAL A 105 -23.64 -4.73 5.25
C VAL A 105 -22.40 -5.42 5.83
N ASN A 106 -21.86 -4.91 6.94
CA ASN A 106 -20.66 -5.40 7.61
C ASN A 106 -19.49 -5.70 6.63
N THR A 107 -19.15 -4.75 5.76
CA THR A 107 -18.18 -4.97 4.68
C THR A 107 -17.18 -3.83 4.57
N TYR A 108 -15.91 -4.19 4.40
CA TYR A 108 -14.81 -3.30 4.03
C TYR A 108 -14.66 -3.31 2.50
N PHE A 109 -14.82 -2.16 1.88
CA PHE A 109 -14.52 -1.97 0.46
C PHE A 109 -13.11 -1.42 0.35
N THR A 110 -12.23 -2.19 -0.28
CA THR A 110 -10.80 -1.89 -0.32
C THR A 110 -10.36 -1.75 -1.76
N ASP A 111 -9.59 -0.70 -2.00
CA ASP A 111 -8.79 -0.52 -3.21
C ASP A 111 -7.31 -0.48 -2.80
N VAL A 112 -6.47 -1.15 -3.58
CA VAL A 112 -5.03 -1.21 -3.37
C VAL A 112 -4.35 -1.01 -4.71
N ASN A 113 -3.40 -0.10 -4.76
CA ASN A 113 -2.57 0.10 -5.93
C ASN A 113 -1.09 0.07 -5.55
N VAL A 114 -0.28 -0.49 -6.44
CA VAL A 114 1.12 -0.77 -6.20
C VAL A 114 1.92 -0.33 -7.41
N GLY A 115 3.01 0.41 -7.19
CA GLY A 115 3.88 0.86 -8.26
C GLY A 115 5.20 1.44 -7.76
N PRO A 116 6.18 1.66 -8.64
CA PRO A 116 7.45 2.25 -8.27
C PRO A 116 7.31 3.71 -7.81
N SER A 117 8.25 4.19 -6.99
CA SER A 117 8.30 5.58 -6.53
C SER A 117 8.49 6.60 -7.66
N THR A 118 8.84 6.14 -8.86
CA THR A 118 8.99 6.94 -10.08
C THR A 118 7.67 7.19 -10.81
N THR A 119 6.59 6.48 -10.47
CA THR A 119 5.25 6.72 -11.00
C THR A 119 4.32 7.27 -9.93
N THR A 120 3.25 7.94 -10.35
CA THR A 120 2.16 8.28 -9.42
C THR A 120 1.35 7.02 -9.17
N VAL A 121 1.13 6.69 -7.90
CA VAL A 121 0.36 5.51 -7.49
C VAL A 121 -0.81 6.01 -6.67
N SER A 122 -2.02 5.64 -7.08
CA SER A 122 -3.26 6.17 -6.49
C SER A 122 -4.25 5.06 -6.24
N SER A 123 -4.90 5.12 -5.08
CA SER A 123 -6.04 4.28 -4.74
C SER A 123 -7.18 5.14 -4.23
N ARG A 124 -8.41 4.76 -4.61
CA ARG A 124 -9.63 5.49 -4.26
C ARG A 124 -10.79 4.55 -4.05
N VAL A 125 -11.44 4.69 -2.90
CA VAL A 125 -12.76 4.12 -2.65
C VAL A 125 -13.75 5.25 -2.47
N LYS A 126 -14.80 5.27 -3.30
CA LYS A 126 -15.94 6.17 -3.16
C LYS A 126 -17.23 5.37 -3.07
N ARG A 127 -17.97 5.58 -1.99
CA ARG A 127 -19.26 4.94 -1.74
C ARG A 127 -20.32 5.98 -1.42
N GLN A 128 -21.54 5.73 -1.89
CA GLN A 128 -22.68 6.60 -1.67
C GLN A 128 -23.91 5.72 -1.42
N ARG A 129 -24.74 6.11 -0.46
CA ARG A 129 -25.93 5.35 -0.08
C ARG A 129 -27.03 6.28 0.43
N GLU A 130 -28.27 5.96 0.09
CA GLU A 130 -29.45 6.59 0.66
C GLU A 130 -29.68 6.14 2.11
N GLY A 131 -29.97 7.06 3.02
CA GLY A 131 -30.47 6.74 4.36
C GLY A 131 -29.64 7.28 5.52
N SER A 132 -30.02 6.88 6.73
CA SER A 132 -29.60 7.56 7.97
C SER A 132 -28.41 6.95 8.69
N PHE A 133 -27.84 5.84 8.21
CA PHE A 133 -26.67 5.16 8.77
C PHE A 133 -26.07 4.33 7.62
N GLY A 134 -24.75 4.18 7.57
CA GLY A 134 -24.14 3.31 6.55
C GLY A 134 -22.64 3.20 6.76
N PHE A 135 -21.93 4.30 6.52
CA PHE A 135 -20.49 4.33 6.67
C PHE A 135 -20.09 4.76 8.08
N VAL A 136 -19.25 3.94 8.72
CA VAL A 136 -18.72 4.16 10.08
C VAL A 136 -17.26 4.59 10.04
N GLY A 137 -16.54 4.21 8.98
CA GLY A 137 -15.10 4.41 8.89
C GLY A 137 -14.59 4.55 7.46
N CYS A 138 -13.57 5.38 7.31
CA CYS A 138 -12.73 5.47 6.13
C CYS A 138 -11.26 5.39 6.57
N ASN A 139 -10.43 4.68 5.79
CA ASN A 139 -8.98 4.62 5.98
C ASN A 139 -8.32 4.87 4.62
N ALA A 140 -7.25 5.65 4.62
CA ALA A 140 -6.35 5.78 3.48
C ALA A 140 -4.93 5.76 4.01
N ASN A 141 -4.09 4.86 3.51
CA ASN A 141 -2.72 4.67 3.95
C ASN A 141 -1.76 4.58 2.75
N VAL A 142 -0.56 5.12 2.89
CA VAL A 142 0.53 5.05 1.91
C VAL A 142 1.73 4.37 2.55
N TYR A 143 2.26 3.37 1.87
CA TYR A 143 3.35 2.53 2.33
C TYR A 143 4.54 2.65 1.38
N ARG A 144 5.74 2.83 1.94
CA ARG A 144 7.02 2.73 1.25
C ARG A 144 7.72 1.45 1.68
N ASN A 145 7.98 0.55 0.73
CA ASN A 145 8.58 -0.77 0.97
C ASN A 145 7.91 -1.52 2.15
N GLY A 146 6.57 -1.42 2.22
CA GLY A 146 5.77 -2.04 3.27
C GLY A 146 5.72 -1.30 4.60
N VAL A 147 6.42 -0.16 4.75
CA VAL A 147 6.35 0.69 5.95
C VAL A 147 5.34 1.81 5.70
N ASN A 148 4.33 1.96 6.57
CA ASN A 148 3.39 3.07 6.51
C ASN A 148 4.14 4.41 6.70
N ILE A 149 3.97 5.34 5.78
CA ILE A 149 4.60 6.68 5.80
C ILE A 149 3.61 7.83 5.90
N GLU A 150 2.34 7.59 5.59
CA GLU A 150 1.27 8.57 5.60
C GLU A 150 -0.06 7.83 5.73
N GLY A 151 -0.99 8.39 6.50
CA GLY A 151 -2.24 7.71 6.80
C GLY A 151 -3.28 8.63 7.40
N VAL A 152 -4.52 8.50 6.94
CA VAL A 152 -5.67 9.18 7.53
C VAL A 152 -6.81 8.19 7.72
N ILE A 153 -7.31 8.15 8.95
CA ILE A 153 -8.48 7.39 9.35
C ILE A 153 -9.52 8.38 9.88
N ASP A 154 -10.75 8.28 9.40
CA ASP A 154 -11.85 9.15 9.82
C ASP A 154 -13.08 8.35 10.21
N ASN A 155 -13.71 8.81 11.29
CA ASN A 155 -14.57 8.07 12.18
C ASN A 155 -15.94 8.74 12.24
N ALA A 156 -16.91 8.17 11.52
CA ALA A 156 -18.29 8.64 11.55
C ALA A 156 -19.09 7.82 12.57
N VAL A 157 -19.00 8.19 13.85
CA VAL A 157 -19.60 7.39 14.92
C VAL A 157 -21.14 7.42 14.90
N ASN A 158 -21.79 8.38 14.23
CA ASN A 158 -23.23 8.41 13.97
C ASN A 158 -23.55 9.52 12.96
N PHE A 159 -23.56 9.20 11.67
CA PHE A 159 -23.81 10.18 10.61
C PHE A 159 -25.22 10.02 10.05
N SER A 160 -26.16 10.81 10.57
CA SER A 160 -27.57 10.77 10.16
C SER A 160 -27.88 11.85 9.12
N CYS A 161 -28.00 11.45 7.86
CA CYS A 161 -28.49 12.30 6.78
C CYS A 161 -30.01 12.16 6.68
N SER A 162 -30.76 13.19 7.11
CA SER A 162 -32.21 13.20 7.00
C SER A 162 -32.62 13.56 5.57
N GLY A 163 -32.83 12.54 4.73
CA GLY A 163 -33.29 12.73 3.36
C GLY A 163 -32.22 13.13 2.33
N ALA A 164 -30.94 13.01 2.71
CA ALA A 164 -29.78 13.18 1.83
C ALA A 164 -28.95 11.88 1.80
N ASP A 165 -28.10 11.74 0.78
CA ASP A 165 -27.23 10.58 0.66
C ASP A 165 -26.02 10.71 1.58
N VAL A 166 -25.62 9.62 2.23
CA VAL A 166 -24.31 9.56 2.89
C VAL A 166 -23.28 9.20 1.84
N LYS A 167 -22.16 9.94 1.83
CA LYS A 167 -21.02 9.70 0.97
C LYS A 167 -19.76 9.52 1.80
N ALA A 168 -19.05 8.43 1.50
CA ALA A 168 -17.75 8.12 2.05
C ALA A 168 -16.71 8.09 0.93
N VAL A 169 -15.57 8.74 1.15
CA VAL A 169 -14.44 8.71 0.22
C VAL A 169 -13.16 8.50 1.01
N ALA A 170 -12.33 7.60 0.49
CA ALA A 170 -10.96 7.39 0.91
C ALA A 170 -10.06 7.47 -0.32
N ASP A 171 -8.99 8.26 -0.22
CA ASP A 171 -8.02 8.54 -1.27
C ASP A 171 -6.61 8.43 -0.68
N ALA A 172 -5.77 7.61 -1.30
CA ALA A 172 -4.36 7.48 -0.97
C ALA A 172 -3.53 7.64 -2.24
N ASP A 173 -2.56 8.55 -2.21
CA ASP A 173 -1.75 8.94 -3.35
C ASP A 173 -0.26 9.01 -2.97
N TRP A 174 0.59 8.47 -3.84
CA TRP A 174 2.00 8.78 -3.93
C TRP A 174 2.26 9.58 -5.21
N PHE A 175 2.86 10.76 -5.09
CA PHE A 175 3.19 11.62 -6.23
C PHE A 175 4.68 11.58 -6.53
N SER A 176 5.08 10.92 -7.62
CA SER A 176 6.50 10.81 -8.00
C SER A 176 7.17 12.13 -8.37
N THR A 177 6.41 13.12 -8.86
CA THR A 177 6.94 14.41 -9.31
C THR A 177 7.44 15.29 -8.17
N ILE A 178 6.77 15.22 -7.02
CA ILE A 178 7.11 15.97 -5.80
C ILE A 178 7.69 15.06 -4.71
N GLN A 179 7.71 13.74 -4.94
CA GLN A 179 8.13 12.71 -3.99
C GLN A 179 7.42 12.83 -2.63
N ASP A 180 6.11 13.00 -2.70
CA ASP A 180 5.27 13.22 -1.52
C ASP A 180 4.08 12.28 -1.49
N ALA A 181 3.60 11.99 -0.29
CA ALA A 181 2.43 11.16 -0.05
C ALA A 181 1.25 12.05 0.36
N SER A 182 0.04 11.60 0.04
CA SER A 182 -1.19 12.23 0.48
C SER A 182 -2.20 11.15 0.80
N ALA A 183 -2.77 11.20 1.99
CA ALA A 183 -3.94 10.42 2.34
C ALA A 183 -5.07 11.39 2.74
N TYR A 184 -6.28 11.08 2.29
CA TYR A 184 -7.45 11.88 2.60
C TYR A 184 -8.67 10.99 2.69
N VAL A 185 -9.48 11.22 3.72
CA VAL A 185 -10.74 10.53 3.93
C VAL A 185 -11.80 11.52 4.38
N TYR A 186 -13.06 11.22 4.08
CA TYR A 186 -14.19 11.92 4.67
C TYR A 186 -15.48 11.12 4.55
N ILE A 187 -16.39 11.37 5.49
CA ILE A 187 -17.78 10.93 5.45
C ILE A 187 -18.67 12.17 5.62
N LYS A 188 -19.61 12.39 4.68
CA LYS A 188 -20.50 13.57 4.68
C LYS A 188 -21.87 13.29 4.09
N CYS A 189 -22.82 14.22 4.29
CA CYS A 189 -24.08 14.22 3.54
C CYS A 189 -23.81 14.88 2.19
N ASP A 190 -24.20 14.24 1.10
CA ASP A 190 -24.29 14.86 -0.23
C ASP A 190 -25.78 15.22 -0.44
N ASP A 191 -26.06 16.52 -0.48
CA ASP A 191 -27.39 17.11 -0.77
C ASP A 191 -27.74 17.02 -2.27
#